data_AF-A0A523X216-F1
#
_entry.id   AF-A0A523X216-F1
#
_cell.length_a   1.000
_cell.length_b   1.000
_cell.length_c   1.000
_cell.angle_alpha   90.00
_cell.angle_beta   90.00
_cell.angle_gamma   90.00
#
_symmetry.space_group_name_H-M   'P 1'
#
loop_
_entity.id
_entity.type
_entity.pdbx_description
1 polymer ?
#
loop_
_entity_poly.entity_id
_entity_poly.type
_entity_poly.pdbx_seq_one_letter_code
_entity_poly.pdbx_strand_id
1 'polypeptide(L)'
;MISLLDVANIFMFGSGFFMFYTAYKDRNVLRGYNFPGTILISLAITVMLAFYAQEDYWLSFVLTIPNYCYWLIVLASLIRGRGKEAEV
;
A
#
# COMPACT_ATOMS: atom_id res chain seq x y z
N MET A 1 -16.38 -19.39 -5.57
CA MET A 1 -16.02 -19.21 -6.99
C MET A 1 -14.96 -18.12 -7.04
N ILE A 2 -13.84 -18.36 -7.71
CA ILE A 2 -12.80 -17.32 -7.89
C ILE A 2 -13.35 -16.29 -8.86
N SER A 3 -13.42 -15.03 -8.43
CA SER A 3 -13.90 -13.92 -9.24
C SER A 3 -12.77 -13.24 -10.00
N LEU A 4 -13.10 -12.44 -11.03
CA LEU A 4 -12.12 -11.59 -11.72
C LEU A 4 -11.42 -10.63 -10.74
N LEU A 5 -12.14 -10.21 -9.69
CA LEU A 5 -11.64 -9.36 -8.61
C LEU A 5 -10.52 -10.06 -7.83
N ASP A 6 -10.68 -11.35 -7.52
CA ASP A 6 -9.65 -12.12 -6.83
C ASP A 6 -8.38 -12.26 -7.68
N VAL A 7 -8.50 -12.43 -8.99
CA VAL A 7 -7.35 -12.49 -9.91
C VAL A 7 -6.59 -11.15 -9.92
N ALA A 8 -7.30 -10.03 -10.02
CA ALA A 8 -6.69 -8.70 -9.93
C ALA A 8 -5.98 -8.48 -8.57
N ASN A 9 -6.58 -8.98 -7.49
CA ASN A 9 -6.00 -8.90 -6.16
C ASN A 9 -4.78 -9.80 -5.97
N ILE A 10 -4.68 -10.94 -6.66
CA ILE A 10 -3.45 -11.75 -6.69
C ILE A 10 -2.29 -10.97 -7.33
N PHE A 11 -2.54 -10.22 -8.41
CA PHE A 11 -1.52 -9.35 -8.98
C PHE A 11 -1.09 -8.23 -8.02
N MET A 12 -2.06 -7.60 -7.34
CA MET A 12 -1.80 -6.57 -6.31
C MET A 12 -1.03 -7.14 -5.11
N PHE A 13 -1.32 -8.38 -4.72
CA PHE A 13 -0.61 -9.11 -3.68
C PHE A 13 0.85 -9.31 -4.09
N GLY A 14 1.08 -9.90 -5.27
CA GLY A 14 2.42 -10.15 -5.79
C GLY A 14 3.24 -8.87 -5.92
N SER A 15 2.66 -7.81 -6.50
CA SER A 15 3.32 -6.52 -6.61
C SER A 15 3.64 -5.91 -5.24
N GLY A 16 2.73 -6.02 -4.27
CA GLY A 16 2.97 -5.62 -2.89
C GLY A 16 4.21 -6.27 -2.29
N PHE A 17 4.40 -7.59 -2.47
CA PHE A 17 5.60 -8.28 -2.01
C PHE A 17 6.88 -7.83 -2.72
N PHE A 18 6.84 -7.63 -4.04
CA PHE A 18 7.99 -7.10 -4.77
C PHE A 18 8.37 -5.70 -4.34
N MET A 19 7.37 -4.84 -4.09
CA MET A 19 7.58 -3.49 -3.59
C MET A 19 8.21 -3.51 -2.19
N PHE A 20 7.73 -4.40 -1.31
CA PHE A 20 8.35 -4.65 -0.01
C PHE A 20 9.81 -5.09 -0.11
N TYR A 21 10.10 -6.08 -0.93
CA TYR A 21 11.46 -6.57 -1.15
C TYR A 21 12.37 -5.45 -1.68
N THR A 22 11.88 -4.66 -2.63
CA THR A 22 12.62 -3.53 -3.21
C THR A 22 12.90 -2.47 -2.15
N ALA A 23 11.91 -2.08 -1.36
CA ALA A 23 12.09 -1.12 -0.28
C ALA A 23 12.95 -1.63 0.87
N TYR A 24 13.00 -2.95 1.09
CA TYR A 24 13.92 -3.55 2.04
C TYR A 24 15.37 -3.46 1.54
N LYS A 25 15.59 -3.73 0.25
CA LYS A 25 16.92 -3.70 -0.37
C LYS A 25 17.44 -2.28 -0.60
N ASP A 26 16.58 -1.34 -0.97
CA ASP A 26 16.91 0.06 -1.16
C ASP A 26 15.82 0.96 -0.55
N ARG A 27 16.16 1.62 0.56
CA ARG A 27 15.23 2.51 1.28
C ARG A 27 14.97 3.83 0.54
N ASN A 28 15.80 4.22 -0.43
CA ASN A 28 15.64 5.49 -1.14
C ASN A 28 14.38 5.49 -2.01
N VAL A 29 13.94 4.32 -2.47
CA VAL A 29 12.70 4.20 -3.26
C VAL A 29 11.48 4.73 -2.49
N LEU A 30 11.47 4.63 -1.16
CA LEU A 30 10.38 5.14 -0.31
C LEU A 30 10.27 6.67 -0.30
N ARG A 31 11.30 7.38 -0.75
CA ARG A 31 11.33 8.86 -0.81
C ARG A 31 10.99 9.42 -2.18
N GLY A 32 10.93 8.58 -3.21
CA GLY A 32 10.62 9.01 -4.58
C GLY A 32 9.13 9.32 -4.82
N TYR A 33 8.27 9.09 -3.81
CA TYR A 33 6.83 9.26 -3.93
C TYR A 33 6.36 10.65 -3.47
N ASN A 34 5.33 11.16 -4.14
CA ASN A 34 4.68 12.42 -3.78
C ASN A 34 3.75 12.24 -2.57
N PHE A 35 3.80 13.15 -1.59
CA PHE A 35 3.03 13.08 -0.34
C PHE A 35 1.50 13.08 -0.56
N PRO A 36 0.89 14.10 -1.19
CA PRO A 36 -0.54 14.07 -1.51
C PRO A 36 -0.97 12.81 -2.28
N GLY A 37 -0.18 12.38 -3.27
CA GLY A 37 -0.49 11.15 -4.02
C GLY A 37 -0.50 9.90 -3.13
N THR A 38 0.49 9.78 -2.24
CA THR A 38 0.61 8.66 -1.30
C THR A 38 -0.55 8.60 -0.31
N ILE A 39 -1.04 9.76 0.16
CA ILE A 39 -2.23 9.85 1.02
C ILE A 39 -3.46 9.35 0.26
N LEU A 40 -3.68 9.82 -0.96
CA LEU A 40 -4.83 9.42 -1.77
C LEU A 40 -4.86 7.90 -2.01
N ILE A 41 -3.70 7.32 -2.33
CA ILE A 41 -3.58 5.87 -2.54
C ILE A 41 -3.88 5.11 -1.23
N SER A 42 -3.31 5.54 -0.11
CA SER A 42 -3.53 4.89 1.19
C SER A 42 -5.01 4.94 1.60
N LEU A 43 -5.69 6.06 1.37
CA LEU A 43 -7.12 6.22 1.63
C LEU A 43 -7.96 5.36 0.68
N ALA A 44 -7.64 5.34 -0.61
CA ALA A 44 -8.35 4.52 -1.59
C ALA A 44 -8.31 3.03 -1.23
N ILE A 45 -7.13 2.52 -0.85
CA ILE A 45 -6.98 1.13 -0.41
C ILE A 45 -7.72 0.88 0.91
N THR A 46 -7.76 1.85 1.82
CA THR A 46 -8.54 1.75 3.07
C THR A 46 -10.03 1.57 2.78
N VAL A 47 -10.59 2.37 1.87
CA VAL A 47 -12.00 2.26 1.46
C VAL A 47 -12.27 0.93 0.76
N MET A 48 -11.34 0.47 -0.09
CA MET A 48 -11.42 -0.82 -0.77
C MET A 48 -11.44 -2.00 0.22
N LEU A 49 -10.59 -1.97 1.25
CA LEU A 49 -10.59 -2.97 2.32
C LEU A 49 -11.90 -2.96 3.12
N ALA A 50 -12.45 -1.78 3.42
CA ALA A 50 -13.75 -1.66 4.08
C ALA A 50 -14.87 -2.27 3.23
N PHE A 51 -14.88 -1.98 1.92
CA PHE A 51 -15.82 -2.57 0.97
C PHE A 51 -15.68 -4.11 0.93
N TYR A 52 -14.45 -4.65 0.90
CA TYR A 52 -14.24 -6.09 0.93
C TYR A 52 -14.72 -6.76 2.21
N ALA A 53 -14.58 -6.10 3.35
CA ALA A 53 -15.13 -6.59 4.60
C ALA A 53 -16.67 -6.54 4.65
N GLN A 54 -17.28 -5.52 4.03
CA GLN A 54 -18.74 -5.37 3.95
C GLN A 54 -19.40 -6.40 3.03
N GLU A 55 -18.75 -6.73 1.92
CA GLU A 55 -19.26 -7.67 0.91
C GLU A 55 -18.76 -9.12 1.11
N ASP A 56 -18.17 -9.42 2.28
CA ASP A 56 -17.62 -10.74 2.62
C ASP A 56 -16.53 -11.28 1.66
N TYR A 57 -15.83 -10.39 0.93
CA TYR A 57 -14.72 -10.73 0.05
C TYR A 57 -13.39 -10.92 0.81
N TRP A 58 -13.36 -11.85 1.75
CA TRP A 58 -12.22 -12.10 2.65
C TRP A 58 -10.93 -12.50 1.94
N LEU A 59 -11.02 -13.25 0.83
CA LEU A 59 -9.83 -13.62 0.05
C LEU A 59 -9.18 -12.37 -0.57
N SER A 60 -9.98 -11.57 -1.27
CA SER A 60 -9.56 -10.28 -1.82
C SER A 60 -9.03 -9.34 -0.74
N PHE A 61 -9.66 -9.28 0.43
CA PHE A 61 -9.18 -8.52 1.60
C PHE A 61 -7.75 -8.91 1.98
N VAL A 62 -7.50 -10.21 2.20
CA VAL A 62 -6.16 -10.71 2.58
C VAL A 62 -5.13 -10.45 1.48
N LEU A 63 -5.53 -10.59 0.22
CA LEU A 63 -4.65 -10.33 -0.93
C LEU A 63 -4.27 -8.86 -1.07
N THR A 64 -5.09 -7.92 -0.61
CA THR A 64 -4.80 -6.49 -0.66
C THR A 64 -3.93 -6.00 0.51
N ILE A 65 -3.87 -6.74 1.63
CA ILE A 65 -3.12 -6.33 2.84
C ILE A 65 -1.65 -6.00 2.55
N PRO A 66 -0.86 -6.82 1.84
CA PRO A 66 0.55 -6.49 1.58
C PRO A 66 0.71 -5.18 0.79
N ASN A 67 -0.14 -4.95 -0.21
CA ASN A 67 -0.11 -3.70 -0.96
C ASN A 67 -0.43 -2.51 -0.03
N TYR A 68 -1.46 -2.64 0.80
CA TYR A 68 -1.84 -1.62 1.78
C TYR A 68 -0.70 -1.30 2.75
N CYS A 69 -0.08 -2.33 3.34
CA CYS A 69 1.01 -2.16 4.30
C CYS A 69 2.22 -1.44 3.68
N TYR A 70 2.54 -1.74 2.41
CA TYR A 70 3.61 -1.04 1.70
C TYR A 70 3.34 0.46 1.62
N TRP A 71 2.13 0.86 1.22
CA TRP A 71 1.77 2.27 1.09
C TRP A 71 1.75 3.01 2.44
N LEU A 72 1.36 2.34 3.52
CA LEU A 72 1.49 2.90 4.87
C LEU A 72 2.95 3.15 5.25
N ILE A 73 3.87 2.28 4.86
CA ILE A 73 5.31 2.46 5.11
C ILE A 73 5.86 3.62 4.30
N VAL A 74 5.46 3.76 3.03
CA VAL A 74 5.81 4.94 2.20
C VAL A 74 5.31 6.20 2.89
N LEU A 75 4.04 6.24 3.30
CA LEU A 75 3.45 7.39 3.97
C LEU A 75 4.21 7.74 5.26
N ALA A 76 4.50 6.75 6.10
CA ALA A 76 5.28 6.95 7.33
C ALA A 76 6.70 7.46 7.04
N SER A 77 7.35 6.96 5.99
CA SER A 77 8.67 7.42 5.54
C SER A 77 8.64 8.88 5.10
N LEU A 78 7.62 9.30 4.34
CA LEU A 78 7.46 10.68 3.90
C LEU A 78 7.16 11.63 5.08
N ILE A 79 6.29 11.23 6.01
CA ILE A 79 6.00 12.01 7.23
C ILE A 79 7.29 12.22 8.04
N ARG A 80 8.08 11.16 8.23
CA ARG A 80 9.36 11.24 8.95
C ARG A 80 10.41 12.08 8.22
N GLY A 81 10.43 12.04 6.89
CA GLY A 81 11.31 12.87 6.05
C GLY A 81 11.02 14.36 6.23
N ARG A 82 9.75 14.74 6.22
CA ARG A 82 9.32 16.14 6.42
C ARG A 82 9.65 16.68 7.81
N GLY A 83 9.57 15.85 8.84
CA GLY A 83 9.98 16.24 10.20
C GLY A 83 11.46 16.61 10.29
N LYS A 84 12.32 15.95 9.52
CA LYS A 84 13.76 16.25 9.48
C LYS A 84 14.12 17.48 8.65
N GLU A 85 13.36 17.80 7.60
CA GLU A 85 13.57 19.04 6.82
C GLU A 85 13.09 20.29 7.57
N ALA A 86 12.17 20.16 8.53
CA ALA A 86 11.69 21.27 9.35
C ALA A 86 12.61 21.60 10.54
N GLU A 87 13.60 20.75 10.84
CA GLU A 87 14.58 20.93 11.93
C GLU A 87 15.92 21.54 11.47
N VAL A 88 16.06 21.86 10.17
CA VAL A 88 17.28 22.46 9.57
C VAL A 88 17.04 23.92 9.21
#